data_AF-A0A6N7PPL2-F1
#
_entry.id   AF-A0A6N7PPL2-F1
#
_cell.length_a   1.000
_cell.length_b   1.000
_cell.length_c   1.000
_cell.angle_alpha   90.00
_cell.angle_beta   90.00
_cell.angle_gamma   90.00
#
_symmetry.space_group_name_H-M   'P 1'
#
loop_
_entity.id
_entity.type
_entity.pdbx_description
1 polymer ?
#
loop_
_entity_poly.entity_id
_entity_poly.type
_entity_poly.pdbx_seq_one_letter_code
_entity_poly.pdbx_strand_id
1 'polypeptide(L)'
;MAKSRTGSDSSGGGMPEPTTWARAVVLGTGILGVTLTERTLSAKSLEELGRKALEVVRAITPAARRLVDALEARATELGVDPDADRLRTARSARALCESITSKTLREAREIVEALAAARLETSSSAVQASLGAANDSLETLEDPLVLGVLKQLAGREKHDLSAAKYLREARSILRQDEMRRSLSVELRMVAGAAQAYLLSGTPSADGGPTLVHFEDGAPARSTVLASVVAPAEVRIEASRGTPPPSATRARPDSTRRKALTKTLTSEGALPLARIVVERRGSTPDKKTARALLVEAMREAEQKLDAAKGPILLSVSVMLDVSDKGA
;
A
#
# COMPACT_ATOMS: atom_id res chain seq x y z
N MET A 1 6.07 70.25 -1.24
CA MET A 1 6.98 69.17 -1.67
C MET A 1 6.32 67.84 -1.36
N ALA A 2 5.89 67.13 -2.40
CA ALA A 2 5.04 65.95 -2.33
C ALA A 2 5.85 64.70 -1.98
N LYS A 3 5.39 63.95 -0.97
CA LYS A 3 5.89 62.60 -0.64
C LYS A 3 5.25 61.61 -1.60
N SER A 4 6.03 61.13 -2.57
CA SER A 4 5.64 60.04 -3.47
C SER A 4 5.51 58.74 -2.68
N ARG A 5 4.27 58.39 -2.36
CA ARG A 5 3.88 57.12 -1.74
C ARG A 5 3.74 56.10 -2.86
N THR A 6 4.82 55.41 -3.22
CA THR A 6 4.77 54.24 -4.10
C THR A 6 4.17 53.07 -3.33
N GLY A 7 2.84 53.04 -3.24
CA GLY A 7 2.09 51.83 -2.95
C GLY A 7 2.16 50.95 -4.20
N SER A 8 3.07 49.98 -4.19
CA SER A 8 2.96 48.85 -5.11
C SER A 8 1.85 47.95 -4.59
N ASP A 9 0.62 48.28 -4.96
CA ASP A 9 -0.49 47.33 -4.95
C ASP A 9 -0.16 46.23 -5.97
N SER A 10 0.63 45.24 -5.55
CA SER A 10 0.85 43.98 -6.28
C SER A 10 -0.28 42.99 -6.00
N SER A 11 -1.52 43.50 -5.97
CA SER A 11 -2.74 42.71 -5.84
C SER A 11 -3.19 42.17 -7.20
N GLY A 12 -2.25 41.54 -7.92
CA GLY A 12 -2.51 40.81 -9.15
C GLY A 12 -1.99 39.39 -8.97
N GLY A 13 -2.85 38.39 -9.13
CA GLY A 13 -2.55 36.96 -9.00
C GLY A 13 -1.37 36.54 -9.90
N GLY A 14 -0.16 36.75 -9.41
CA GLY A 14 1.08 36.46 -10.12
C GLY A 14 1.40 34.97 -10.13
N MET A 15 2.15 34.53 -11.13
CA MET A 15 2.67 33.17 -11.19
C MET A 15 3.60 32.88 -10.00
N PRO A 16 3.62 31.64 -9.47
CA PRO A 16 4.55 31.28 -8.40
C PRO A 16 6.01 31.33 -8.90
N GLU A 17 6.96 31.40 -7.97
CA GLU A 17 8.38 31.29 -8.30
C GLU A 17 8.68 29.95 -8.99
N PRO A 18 9.59 29.88 -9.98
CA PRO A 18 9.95 28.63 -10.67
C PRO A 18 10.38 27.49 -9.73
N THR A 19 11.07 27.80 -8.63
CA THR A 19 11.52 26.81 -7.63
C THR A 19 10.33 26.22 -6.85
N THR A 20 9.40 27.09 -6.43
CA THR A 20 8.11 26.72 -5.81
C THR A 20 7.29 25.83 -6.73
N TRP A 21 7.17 26.21 -8.01
CA TRP A 21 6.50 25.39 -9.02
C TRP A 21 7.14 24.00 -9.16
N ALA A 22 8.46 23.94 -9.36
CA ALA A 22 9.17 22.67 -9.53
C ALA A 22 8.97 21.74 -8.31
N ARG A 23 9.05 22.29 -7.08
CA ARG A 23 8.81 21.53 -5.85
C ARG A 23 7.36 21.04 -5.75
N ALA A 24 6.39 21.89 -6.04
CA ALA A 24 4.98 21.50 -6.06
C ALA A 24 4.70 20.37 -7.05
N VAL A 25 5.28 20.45 -8.26
CA VAL A 25 5.13 19.37 -9.27
C VAL A 25 5.71 18.05 -8.75
N VAL A 26 6.90 18.08 -8.13
CA VAL A 26 7.52 16.87 -7.55
C VAL A 26 6.64 16.25 -6.45
N LEU A 27 6.13 17.06 -5.52
CA LEU A 27 5.28 16.57 -4.43
C LEU A 27 3.90 16.12 -4.93
N GLY A 28 3.29 16.87 -5.84
CA GLY A 28 1.99 16.54 -6.43
C GLY A 28 2.03 15.23 -7.21
N THR A 29 3.06 15.02 -8.04
CA THR A 29 3.21 13.74 -8.74
C THR A 29 3.65 12.62 -7.80
N GLY A 30 4.61 12.87 -6.91
CA GLY A 30 5.19 11.84 -6.05
C GLY A 30 4.25 11.34 -4.95
N ILE A 31 3.47 12.22 -4.34
CA ILE A 31 2.61 11.88 -3.18
C ILE A 31 1.17 11.69 -3.60
N LEU A 32 0.65 12.60 -4.43
CA LEU A 32 -0.77 12.62 -4.79
C LEU A 32 -1.05 11.88 -6.11
N GLY A 33 -0.02 11.39 -6.80
CA GLY A 33 -0.17 10.74 -8.11
C GLY A 33 -0.68 11.67 -9.21
N VAL A 34 -0.60 13.00 -9.03
CA VAL A 34 -1.10 13.96 -10.00
C VAL A 34 -0.20 13.98 -11.23
N THR A 35 -0.78 13.68 -12.39
CA THR A 35 -0.14 13.78 -13.69
C THR A 35 -0.54 15.08 -14.39
N LEU A 36 0.41 15.75 -15.03
CA LEU A 36 0.20 16.97 -15.81
C LEU A 36 0.48 16.69 -17.28
N THR A 37 -0.25 17.35 -18.18
CA THR A 37 0.06 17.30 -19.62
C THR A 37 1.40 17.99 -19.90
N GLU A 38 1.65 19.13 -19.25
CA GLU A 38 2.89 19.91 -19.38
C GLU A 38 3.45 20.25 -17.99
N ARG A 39 4.78 20.17 -17.85
CA ARG A 39 5.48 20.48 -16.59
C ARG A 39 6.11 21.87 -16.56
N THR A 40 6.07 22.60 -17.66
CA THR A 40 6.50 23.99 -17.74
C THR A 40 5.57 24.88 -16.91
N LEU A 41 6.09 25.97 -16.37
CA LEU A 41 5.27 26.91 -15.60
C LEU A 41 4.45 27.78 -16.57
N SER A 42 3.16 27.48 -16.69
CA SER A 42 2.18 28.25 -17.44
C SER A 42 0.90 28.44 -16.61
N ALA A 43 0.06 29.43 -16.94
CA ALA A 43 -1.22 29.61 -16.24
C ALA A 43 -2.10 28.36 -16.32
N LYS A 44 -2.14 27.71 -17.48
CA LYS A 44 -2.90 26.48 -17.72
C LYS A 44 -2.41 25.31 -16.85
N SER A 45 -1.09 25.07 -16.80
CA SER A 45 -0.52 24.00 -15.98
C SER A 45 -0.67 24.27 -14.48
N LEU A 46 -0.63 25.55 -14.08
CA LEU A 46 -0.87 25.98 -12.70
C LEU A 46 -2.31 25.64 -12.27
N GLU A 47 -3.30 26.03 -13.07
CA GLU A 47 -4.71 25.70 -12.84
C GLU A 47 -4.93 24.18 -12.84
N GLU A 48 -4.32 23.46 -13.77
CA GLU A 48 -4.42 22.00 -13.86
C GLU A 48 -3.89 21.32 -12.59
N LEU A 49 -2.69 21.69 -12.13
CA LEU A 49 -2.09 21.13 -10.92
C LEU A 49 -2.92 21.46 -9.68
N GLY A 50 -3.30 22.73 -9.49
CA GLY A 50 -4.10 23.17 -8.35
C GLY A 50 -5.44 22.45 -8.26
N ARG A 51 -6.16 22.35 -9.39
CA ARG A 51 -7.44 21.64 -9.47
C ARG A 51 -7.28 20.14 -9.17
N LYS A 52 -6.35 19.44 -9.84
CA LYS A 52 -6.14 18.00 -9.66
C LYS A 52 -5.67 17.66 -8.25
N ALA A 53 -4.74 18.44 -7.70
CA ALA A 53 -4.27 18.25 -6.33
C ALA A 53 -5.40 18.42 -5.32
N LEU A 54 -6.21 19.49 -5.45
CA LEU A 54 -7.34 19.72 -4.57
C LEU A 54 -8.40 18.62 -4.66
N GLU A 55 -8.71 18.15 -5.88
CA GLU A 55 -9.64 17.05 -6.12
C GLU A 55 -9.20 15.77 -5.40
N VAL A 56 -7.95 15.34 -5.61
CA VAL A 56 -7.37 14.16 -4.95
C VAL A 56 -7.36 14.33 -3.43
N VAL A 57 -6.86 15.47 -2.94
CA VAL A 57 -6.74 15.70 -1.50
C VAL A 57 -8.11 15.73 -0.83
N ARG A 58 -9.13 16.37 -1.42
CA ARG A 58 -10.49 16.37 -0.89
C ARG A 58 -11.05 14.95 -0.74
N ALA A 59 -10.78 14.08 -1.70
CA ALA A 59 -11.24 12.69 -1.64
C ALA A 59 -10.58 11.90 -0.50
N ILE A 60 -9.28 12.08 -0.26
CA ILE A 60 -8.51 11.29 0.72
C ILE A 60 -8.48 11.89 2.14
N THR A 61 -8.75 13.19 2.29
CA THR A 61 -8.66 13.90 3.60
C THR A 61 -9.49 13.25 4.71
N PRO A 62 -10.76 12.81 4.48
CA PRO A 62 -11.53 12.16 5.53
C PRO A 62 -10.88 10.87 6.05
N ALA A 63 -10.34 10.05 5.15
CA ALA A 63 -9.66 8.81 5.51
C ALA A 63 -8.34 9.09 6.24
N ALA A 64 -7.53 10.04 5.76
CA ALA A 64 -6.27 10.42 6.41
C ALA A 64 -6.49 10.93 7.85
N ARG A 65 -7.54 11.71 8.10
CA ARG A 65 -7.91 12.16 9.46
C ARG A 65 -8.27 11.00 10.37
N ARG A 66 -9.25 10.20 9.94
CA ARG A 66 -9.72 9.04 10.71
C ARG A 66 -8.60 8.06 10.99
N LEU A 67 -7.67 7.87 10.04
CA LEU A 67 -6.55 6.95 10.20
C LEU A 67 -5.67 7.36 11.38
N VAL A 68 -5.38 8.66 11.55
CA VAL A 68 -4.62 9.16 12.70
C VAL A 68 -5.37 8.85 13.99
N ASP A 69 -6.66 9.17 14.06
CA ASP A 69 -7.47 8.96 15.27
C ASP A 69 -7.54 7.47 15.65
N ALA A 70 -7.72 6.59 14.65
CA ALA A 70 -7.74 5.15 14.85
C ALA A 70 -6.37 4.62 15.31
N LEU A 71 -5.28 5.04 14.68
CA LEU A 71 -3.92 4.65 15.08
C LEU A 71 -3.58 5.12 16.48
N GLU A 72 -3.94 6.36 16.87
CA GLU A 72 -3.72 6.88 18.23
C GLU A 72 -4.48 6.06 19.27
N ALA A 73 -5.75 5.73 18.99
CA ALA A 73 -6.55 4.89 19.86
C ALA A 73 -5.93 3.49 20.02
N ARG A 74 -5.57 2.83 18.90
CA ARG A 74 -4.97 1.49 18.95
C ARG A 74 -3.59 1.48 19.60
N ALA A 75 -2.77 2.50 19.33
CA ALA A 75 -1.45 2.64 19.93
C ALA A 75 -1.55 2.78 21.46
N THR A 76 -2.49 3.61 21.92
CA THR A 76 -2.76 3.77 23.36
C THR A 76 -3.23 2.46 23.99
N GLU A 77 -4.22 1.79 23.38
CA GLU A 77 -4.77 0.54 23.91
C GLU A 77 -3.73 -0.58 24.01
N LEU A 78 -2.77 -0.64 23.07
CA LEU A 78 -1.76 -1.69 23.01
C LEU A 78 -0.41 -1.29 23.60
N GLY A 79 -0.26 -0.08 24.15
CA GLY A 79 1.01 0.41 24.69
C GLY A 79 2.12 0.56 23.64
N VAL A 80 1.76 1.03 22.45
CA VAL A 80 2.70 1.44 21.40
C VAL A 80 3.10 2.89 21.63
N ASP A 81 4.38 3.19 21.35
CA ASP A 81 4.95 4.52 21.46
C ASP A 81 4.16 5.54 20.58
N PRO A 82 3.71 6.68 21.14
CA PRO A 82 3.02 7.73 20.37
C PRO A 82 3.88 8.39 19.29
N ASP A 83 5.21 8.18 19.31
CA ASP A 83 6.16 8.67 18.30
C ASP A 83 6.59 7.58 17.31
N ALA A 84 5.88 6.45 17.27
CA ALA A 84 6.08 5.41 16.28
C ALA A 84 6.05 5.94 14.82
N ASP A 85 6.92 5.39 13.97
CA ASP A 85 7.10 5.83 12.57
C ASP A 85 5.79 5.88 11.79
N ARG A 86 4.95 4.86 11.93
CA ARG A 86 3.63 4.80 11.26
C ARG A 86 2.73 5.98 11.64
N LEU A 87 2.68 6.32 12.93
CA LEU A 87 1.83 7.38 13.43
C LEU A 87 2.37 8.76 13.04
N ARG A 88 3.70 8.94 13.07
CA ARG A 88 4.38 10.13 12.54
C ARG A 88 4.06 10.34 11.05
N THR A 89 4.17 9.30 10.22
CA THR A 89 3.82 9.37 8.80
C THR A 89 2.33 9.70 8.60
N ALA A 90 1.42 9.05 9.32
CA ALA A 90 -0.02 9.32 9.22
C ALA A 90 -0.36 10.78 9.59
N ARG A 91 0.27 11.32 10.65
CA ARG A 91 0.13 12.74 11.04
C ARG A 91 0.69 13.68 9.98
N SER A 92 1.87 13.38 9.43
CA SER A 92 2.46 14.15 8.32
C SER A 92 1.55 14.15 7.08
N ALA A 93 0.93 13.01 6.77
CA ALA A 93 -0.01 12.86 5.67
C ALA A 93 -1.29 13.69 5.91
N ARG A 94 -1.87 13.62 7.11
CA ARG A 94 -3.01 14.45 7.52
C ARG A 94 -2.69 15.94 7.39
N ALA A 95 -1.55 16.38 7.92
CA ALA A 95 -1.13 17.78 7.88
C ALA A 95 -0.99 18.31 6.45
N LEU A 96 -0.40 17.52 5.54
CA LEU A 96 -0.37 17.84 4.11
C LEU A 96 -1.78 18.04 3.56
N CYS A 97 -2.69 17.07 3.78
CA CYS A 97 -4.06 17.13 3.29
C CYS A 97 -4.83 18.36 3.81
N GLU A 98 -4.66 18.69 5.09
CA GLU A 98 -5.30 19.84 5.72
C GLU A 98 -4.75 21.17 5.22
N SER A 99 -3.45 21.26 4.95
CA SER A 99 -2.84 22.46 4.39
C SER A 99 -3.44 22.82 3.03
N ILE A 100 -3.74 21.82 2.19
CA ILE A 100 -4.28 22.01 0.84
C ILE A 100 -5.81 22.20 0.85
N THR A 101 -6.53 21.60 1.79
CA THR A 101 -8.00 21.69 1.89
C THR A 101 -8.48 22.85 2.77
N SER A 102 -7.57 23.68 3.26
CA SER A 102 -7.94 24.87 4.03
C SER A 102 -8.92 25.75 3.25
N LYS A 103 -9.98 26.21 3.94
CA LYS A 103 -11.02 27.09 3.37
C LYS A 103 -10.48 28.44 2.89
N THR A 104 -9.25 28.79 3.28
CA THR A 104 -8.57 30.01 2.86
C THR A 104 -8.03 29.92 1.45
N LEU A 105 -7.74 28.72 0.94
CA LEU A 105 -7.17 28.52 -0.39
C LEU A 105 -8.29 28.46 -1.42
N ARG A 106 -8.39 29.50 -2.24
CA ARG A 106 -9.39 29.61 -3.32
C ARG A 106 -8.76 29.59 -4.70
N GLU A 107 -7.50 29.98 -4.81
CA GLU A 107 -6.79 30.09 -6.08
C GLU A 107 -5.81 28.94 -6.31
N ALA A 108 -5.61 28.57 -7.58
CA ALA A 108 -4.67 27.52 -7.95
C ALA A 108 -3.24 27.81 -7.49
N ARG A 109 -2.84 29.09 -7.52
CA ARG A 109 -1.55 29.55 -7.03
C ARG A 109 -1.35 29.21 -5.54
N GLU A 110 -2.32 29.55 -4.71
CA GLU A 110 -2.24 29.34 -3.25
C GLU A 110 -2.15 27.85 -2.92
N ILE A 111 -2.88 27.00 -3.66
CA ILE A 111 -2.80 25.53 -3.54
C ILE A 111 -1.41 25.02 -3.89
N VAL A 112 -0.82 25.52 -4.98
CA VAL A 112 0.53 25.14 -5.42
C VAL A 112 1.60 25.64 -4.45
N GLU A 113 1.47 26.85 -3.92
CA GLU A 113 2.35 27.38 -2.88
C GLU A 113 2.22 26.57 -1.57
N ALA A 114 1.01 26.19 -1.16
CA ALA A 114 0.80 25.33 0.00
C ALA A 114 1.44 23.94 -0.19
N LEU A 115 1.27 23.34 -1.36
CA LEU A 115 1.90 22.06 -1.70
C LEU A 115 3.43 22.16 -1.69
N ALA A 116 4.00 23.24 -2.24
CA ALA A 116 5.44 23.49 -2.20
C ALA A 116 5.96 23.78 -0.79
N ALA A 117 5.16 24.45 0.05
CA ALA A 117 5.53 24.79 1.41
C ALA A 117 5.44 23.59 2.38
N ALA A 118 4.73 22.53 1.99
CA ALA A 118 4.53 21.35 2.81
C ALA A 118 5.87 20.79 3.32
N ARG A 119 5.97 20.65 4.65
CA ARG A 119 7.09 20.04 5.35
C ARG A 119 6.65 18.68 5.83
N LEU A 120 7.23 17.64 5.26
CA LEU A 120 6.94 16.26 5.63
C LEU A 120 7.88 15.86 6.78
N GLU A 121 7.33 15.20 7.80
CA GLU A 121 8.13 14.67 8.91
C GLU A 121 8.83 13.35 8.54
N THR A 122 8.32 12.69 7.51
CA THR A 122 8.85 11.44 6.95
C THR A 122 9.01 11.57 5.43
N SER A 123 9.47 10.51 4.76
CA SER A 123 9.74 10.57 3.32
C SER A 123 8.44 10.71 2.50
N SER A 124 8.53 11.34 1.32
CA SER A 124 7.38 11.47 0.42
C SER A 124 6.77 10.12 0.04
N SER A 125 7.59 9.07 -0.12
CA SER A 125 7.12 7.72 -0.43
C SER A 125 6.36 7.08 0.74
N ALA A 126 6.77 7.34 1.99
CA ALA A 126 6.07 6.86 3.17
C ALA A 126 4.69 7.53 3.30
N VAL A 127 4.64 8.85 3.11
CA VAL A 127 3.39 9.62 3.08
C VAL A 127 2.47 9.11 1.97
N GLN A 128 3.00 8.87 0.77
CA GLN A 128 2.25 8.30 -0.35
C GLN A 128 1.65 6.93 0.00
N ALA A 129 2.46 6.01 0.56
CA ALA A 129 2.01 4.68 0.95
C ALA A 129 0.91 4.74 2.02
N SER A 130 1.10 5.60 3.03
CA SER A 130 0.10 5.81 4.09
C SER A 130 -1.22 6.36 3.56
N LEU A 131 -1.20 7.32 2.62
CA LEU A 131 -2.41 7.83 1.99
C LEU A 131 -3.10 6.77 1.12
N GLY A 132 -2.32 5.99 0.37
CA GLY A 132 -2.84 4.94 -0.50
C GLY A 132 -3.52 3.79 0.27
N ALA A 133 -2.96 3.41 1.42
CA ALA A 133 -3.47 2.31 2.25
C ALA A 133 -4.44 2.77 3.36
N ALA A 134 -4.85 4.05 3.39
CA ALA A 134 -5.58 4.62 4.52
C ALA A 134 -6.92 3.92 4.79
N ASN A 135 -7.70 3.64 3.74
CA ASN A 135 -9.01 2.98 3.89
C ASN A 135 -8.87 1.52 4.34
N ASP A 136 -7.96 0.75 3.74
CA ASP A 136 -7.75 -0.65 4.10
C ASP A 136 -7.20 -0.79 5.53
N SER A 137 -6.33 0.14 5.92
CA SER A 137 -5.82 0.25 7.28
C SER A 137 -6.94 0.58 8.26
N LEU A 138 -7.81 1.53 7.93
CA LEU A 138 -8.98 1.89 8.73
C LEU A 138 -9.92 0.71 8.90
N GLU A 139 -10.28 0.03 7.81
CA GLU A 139 -11.15 -1.15 7.84
C GLU A 139 -10.59 -2.21 8.80
N THR A 140 -9.27 -2.41 8.80
CA THR A 140 -8.61 -3.38 9.69
C THR A 140 -8.55 -2.89 11.15
N LEU A 141 -8.25 -1.61 11.37
CA LEU A 141 -8.14 -1.02 12.72
C LEU A 141 -9.49 -0.83 13.40
N GLU A 142 -10.58 -0.81 12.64
CA GLU A 142 -11.95 -0.69 13.13
C GLU A 142 -12.72 -2.03 13.11
N ASP A 143 -12.13 -3.10 12.56
CA ASP A 143 -12.75 -4.43 12.49
C ASP A 143 -12.95 -5.02 13.90
N PRO A 144 -14.21 -5.23 14.34
CA PRO A 144 -14.50 -5.77 15.67
C PRO A 144 -13.88 -7.15 15.94
N LEU A 145 -13.68 -7.97 14.91
CA LEU A 145 -13.08 -9.29 15.06
C LEU A 145 -11.58 -9.16 15.36
N VAL A 146 -10.86 -8.33 14.61
CA VAL A 146 -9.45 -8.04 14.86
C VAL A 146 -9.28 -7.45 16.26
N LEU A 147 -10.09 -6.45 16.60
CA LEU A 147 -10.02 -5.80 17.91
C LEU A 147 -10.41 -6.71 19.06
N GLY A 148 -11.44 -7.55 18.88
CA GLY A 148 -11.86 -8.52 19.87
C GLY A 148 -10.74 -9.49 20.23
N VAL A 149 -10.05 -10.02 19.22
CA VAL A 149 -8.88 -10.90 19.41
C VAL A 149 -7.78 -10.20 20.18
N LEU A 150 -7.37 -9.00 19.75
CA LEU A 150 -6.28 -8.26 20.38
C LEU A 150 -6.61 -7.91 21.85
N LYS A 151 -7.86 -7.56 22.16
CA LYS A 151 -8.32 -7.31 23.53
C LYS A 151 -8.27 -8.57 24.40
N GLN A 152 -8.70 -9.71 23.87
CA GLN A 152 -8.63 -10.99 24.58
C GLN A 152 -7.17 -11.38 24.88
N LEU A 153 -6.27 -11.22 23.91
CA LEU A 153 -4.84 -11.44 24.12
C LEU A 153 -4.28 -10.50 25.20
N ALA A 154 -4.63 -9.21 25.16
CA ALA A 154 -4.16 -8.22 26.14
C ALA A 154 -4.55 -8.60 27.57
N GLY A 155 -5.74 -9.15 27.77
CA GLY A 155 -6.19 -9.68 29.07
C GLY A 155 -5.39 -10.90 29.56
N ARG A 156 -4.73 -11.64 28.66
CA ARG A 156 -3.96 -12.86 28.98
C ARG A 156 -2.44 -12.63 29.00
N GLU A 157 -1.96 -11.48 28.52
CA GLU A 157 -0.54 -11.20 28.28
C GLU A 157 0.38 -11.52 29.46
N LYS A 158 -0.06 -11.22 30.69
CA LYS A 158 0.73 -11.43 31.91
C LYS A 158 0.95 -12.90 32.27
N HIS A 159 0.06 -13.78 31.83
CA HIS A 159 0.01 -15.18 32.26
C HIS A 159 0.27 -16.16 31.11
N ASP A 160 0.27 -15.67 29.87
CA ASP A 160 0.36 -16.50 28.66
C ASP A 160 1.43 -15.94 27.70
N LEU A 161 2.55 -16.66 27.60
CA LEU A 161 3.67 -16.31 26.73
C LEU A 161 3.30 -16.33 25.24
N SER A 162 2.37 -17.20 24.83
CA SER A 162 1.90 -17.27 23.45
C SER A 162 1.06 -16.04 23.13
N ALA A 163 0.17 -15.62 24.05
CA ALA A 163 -0.57 -14.38 23.89
C ALA A 163 0.36 -13.15 23.80
N ALA A 164 1.37 -13.09 24.68
CA ALA A 164 2.39 -12.04 24.66
C ALA A 164 3.16 -11.98 23.34
N LYS A 165 3.43 -13.14 22.71
CA LYS A 165 4.09 -13.21 21.38
C LYS A 165 3.23 -12.54 20.30
N TYR A 166 1.94 -12.87 20.22
CA TYR A 166 1.05 -12.26 19.22
C TYR A 166 0.87 -10.76 19.42
N LEU A 167 0.76 -10.30 20.67
CA LEU A 167 0.70 -8.86 20.97
C LEU A 167 1.98 -8.12 20.62
N ARG A 168 3.15 -8.73 20.89
CA ARG A 168 4.44 -8.14 20.48
C ARG A 168 4.49 -7.96 18.97
N GLU A 169 3.98 -8.91 18.21
CA GLU A 169 3.91 -8.83 16.76
C GLU A 169 2.94 -7.73 16.30
N ALA A 170 1.74 -7.67 16.86
CA ALA A 170 0.76 -6.61 16.58
C ALA A 170 1.34 -5.21 16.87
N ARG A 171 2.03 -5.04 18.01
CA ARG A 171 2.73 -3.79 18.36
C ARG A 171 3.84 -3.46 17.35
N SER A 172 4.57 -4.47 16.87
CA SER A 172 5.61 -4.28 15.85
C SER A 172 5.02 -3.74 14.54
N ILE A 173 3.89 -4.31 14.08
CA ILE A 173 3.17 -3.86 12.89
C ILE A 173 2.69 -2.40 13.04
N LEU A 174 2.13 -2.06 14.21
CA LEU A 174 1.67 -0.71 14.50
C LEU A 174 2.81 0.32 14.60
N ARG A 175 4.05 -0.11 14.89
CA ARG A 175 5.22 0.78 14.95
C ARG A 175 5.78 1.13 13.58
N GLN A 176 5.87 0.14 12.70
CA GLN A 176 6.57 0.26 11.43
C GLN A 176 5.70 0.88 10.35
N ASP A 177 6.27 1.74 9.51
CA ASP A 177 5.58 2.40 8.39
C ASP A 177 4.97 1.43 7.37
N GLU A 178 3.95 1.88 6.62
CA GLU A 178 3.27 1.11 5.57
C GLU A 178 4.23 0.66 4.45
N MET A 179 5.27 1.46 4.16
CA MET A 179 6.31 1.06 3.21
C MET A 179 7.10 -0.18 3.63
N ARG A 180 7.21 -0.44 4.93
CA ARG A 180 7.97 -1.57 5.47
C ARG A 180 7.09 -2.78 5.69
N ARG A 181 5.89 -2.56 6.20
CA ARG A 181 4.94 -3.60 6.60
C ARG A 181 3.53 -3.14 6.33
N SER A 182 2.74 -3.98 5.64
CA SER A 182 1.36 -3.62 5.36
C SER A 182 0.50 -3.85 6.59
N LEU A 183 -0.11 -2.79 7.12
CA LEU A 183 -0.90 -2.91 8.35
C LEU A 183 -2.10 -3.83 8.16
N SER A 184 -2.85 -3.63 7.09
CA SER A 184 -4.11 -4.33 6.86
C SER A 184 -3.90 -5.84 6.72
N VAL A 185 -2.91 -6.24 5.93
CA VAL A 185 -2.59 -7.65 5.68
C VAL A 185 -2.03 -8.30 6.94
N GLU A 186 -0.98 -7.71 7.52
CA GLU A 186 -0.22 -8.38 8.57
C GLU A 186 -0.97 -8.41 9.91
N LEU A 187 -1.72 -7.35 10.23
CA LEU A 187 -2.50 -7.34 11.47
C LEU A 187 -3.66 -8.35 11.42
N ARG A 188 -4.31 -8.50 10.25
CA ARG A 188 -5.33 -9.56 10.04
C ARG A 188 -4.72 -10.96 10.13
N MET A 189 -3.53 -11.18 9.58
CA MET A 189 -2.82 -12.46 9.70
C MET A 189 -2.50 -12.79 11.17
N VAL A 190 -1.99 -11.82 11.94
CA VAL A 190 -1.72 -11.98 13.38
C VAL A 190 -3.00 -12.27 14.15
N ALA A 191 -4.08 -11.52 13.87
CA ALA A 191 -5.37 -11.73 14.52
C ALA A 191 -5.97 -13.10 14.18
N GLY A 192 -5.89 -13.56 12.93
CA GLY A 192 -6.36 -14.89 12.53
C GLY A 192 -5.59 -16.02 13.20
N ALA A 193 -4.25 -15.92 13.24
CA ALA A 193 -3.40 -16.89 13.92
C ALA A 193 -3.66 -16.91 15.44
N ALA A 194 -3.84 -15.75 16.05
CA ALA A 194 -4.19 -15.64 17.45
C ALA A 194 -5.59 -16.19 17.76
N GLN A 195 -6.57 -15.97 16.89
CA GLN A 195 -7.91 -16.54 17.06
C GLN A 195 -7.86 -18.07 17.01
N ALA A 196 -7.10 -18.65 16.09
CA ALA A 196 -6.91 -20.10 16.04
C ALA A 196 -6.26 -20.63 17.33
N TYR A 197 -5.26 -19.92 17.85
CA TYR A 197 -4.66 -20.22 19.14
C TYR A 197 -5.68 -20.20 20.29
N LEU A 198 -6.50 -19.14 20.38
CA LEU A 198 -7.52 -18.99 21.41
C LEU A 198 -8.59 -20.10 21.34
N LEU A 199 -8.94 -20.56 20.14
CA LEU A 199 -9.90 -21.66 19.93
C LEU A 199 -9.32 -23.04 20.20
N SER A 200 -8.02 -23.26 19.97
CA SER A 200 -7.37 -24.56 20.19
C SER A 200 -7.27 -24.96 21.67
N GLY A 201 -7.62 -24.05 22.59
CA GLY A 201 -7.52 -24.25 24.02
C GLY A 201 -6.08 -24.13 24.48
N THR A 202 -5.83 -23.23 25.43
CA THR A 202 -4.63 -23.33 26.27
C THR A 202 -4.70 -24.67 27.01
N PRO A 203 -3.68 -25.55 26.95
CA PRO A 203 -3.61 -26.66 27.88
C PRO A 203 -3.60 -26.05 29.29
N SER A 204 -4.71 -26.21 30.01
CA SER A 204 -4.84 -25.72 31.38
C SER A 204 -3.67 -26.27 32.20
N ALA A 205 -2.80 -25.37 32.66
CA ALA A 205 -1.76 -25.70 33.63
C ALA A 205 -2.33 -26.10 35.01
N ASP A 206 -3.65 -25.98 35.21
CA ASP A 206 -4.38 -26.41 36.41
C ASP A 206 -4.91 -27.86 36.37
N GLY A 207 -4.45 -28.67 35.41
CA GLY A 207 -4.63 -30.11 35.46
C GLY A 207 -3.72 -30.74 36.51
N GLY A 208 -4.17 -30.81 37.77
CA GLY A 208 -3.67 -31.80 38.71
C GLY A 208 -3.67 -33.19 38.05
N PRO A 209 -2.74 -34.10 38.43
CA PRO A 209 -2.52 -35.36 37.71
C PRO A 209 -3.73 -36.28 37.84
N THR A 210 -4.70 -36.13 36.95
CA THR A 210 -5.68 -37.17 36.68
C THR A 210 -4.95 -38.21 35.85
N LEU A 211 -4.48 -39.27 36.52
CA LEU A 211 -4.00 -40.50 35.90
C LEU A 211 -5.11 -41.09 35.02
N VAL A 212 -5.21 -40.62 33.78
CA VAL A 212 -5.99 -41.30 32.76
C VAL A 212 -5.05 -42.30 32.12
N HIS A 213 -5.18 -43.54 32.57
CA HIS A 213 -4.52 -44.71 32.02
C HIS A 213 -5.03 -44.90 30.58
N PHE A 214 -4.25 -44.45 29.59
CA PHE A 214 -4.52 -44.71 28.18
C PHE A 214 -3.63 -45.86 27.72
N GLU A 215 -4.29 -46.97 27.39
CA GLU A 215 -3.70 -48.10 26.68
C GLU A 215 -3.27 -47.70 25.26
N ASP A 216 -2.27 -48.44 24.83
CA ASP A 216 -1.44 -48.29 23.64
C ASP A 216 -2.24 -48.32 22.33
N GLY A 217 -2.01 -47.32 21.48
CA GLY A 217 -2.66 -47.22 20.18
C GLY A 217 -2.39 -45.87 19.51
N ALA A 218 -1.24 -45.76 18.83
CA ALA A 218 -0.82 -44.61 18.03
C ALA A 218 -1.94 -44.06 17.11
N PRO A 219 -1.98 -42.74 16.79
CA PRO A 219 -1.20 -42.27 15.64
C PRO A 219 -0.78 -40.77 15.60
N ALA A 220 -0.01 -40.48 14.54
CA ALA A 220 0.13 -39.23 13.78
C ALA A 220 0.98 -38.07 14.35
N ARG A 221 2.23 -38.02 13.88
CA ARG A 221 3.02 -36.79 13.80
C ARG A 221 2.36 -35.80 12.84
N SER A 222 1.74 -34.75 13.37
CA SER A 222 1.29 -33.61 12.58
C SER A 222 2.37 -32.52 12.59
N THR A 223 3.26 -32.57 11.60
CA THR A 223 4.13 -31.45 11.22
C THR A 223 3.39 -30.61 10.18
N VAL A 224 2.61 -29.64 10.62
CA VAL A 224 2.15 -28.56 9.74
C VAL A 224 3.20 -27.46 9.78
N LEU A 225 4.15 -27.51 8.84
CA LEU A 225 4.90 -26.34 8.43
C LEU A 225 3.89 -25.43 7.71
N ALA A 226 3.56 -24.30 8.32
CA ALA A 226 2.75 -23.27 7.69
C ALA A 226 3.48 -22.74 6.45
N SER A 227 3.04 -23.19 5.27
CA SER A 227 3.39 -22.58 4.00
C SER A 227 2.63 -21.26 3.89
N VAL A 228 3.36 -20.15 4.04
CA VAL A 228 2.81 -18.81 3.78
C VAL A 228 2.84 -18.60 2.27
N VAL A 229 1.71 -18.87 1.62
CA VAL A 229 1.47 -18.50 0.23
C VAL A 229 1.05 -17.03 0.22
N ALA A 230 1.89 -16.15 -0.32
CA ALA A 230 1.51 -14.77 -0.59
C ALA A 230 0.37 -14.76 -1.62
N PRO A 231 -0.64 -13.87 -1.49
CA PRO A 231 -1.74 -13.81 -2.44
C PRO A 231 -1.20 -13.43 -3.83
N ALA A 232 -1.42 -14.31 -4.81
CA ALA A 232 -1.16 -14.00 -6.21
C ALA A 232 -2.11 -12.88 -6.65
N GLU A 233 -1.56 -11.74 -7.06
CA GLU A 233 -2.35 -10.66 -7.67
C GLU A 233 -2.85 -11.14 -9.05
N VAL A 234 -4.10 -11.56 -9.12
CA VAL A 234 -4.75 -11.93 -10.39
C VAL A 234 -5.38 -10.68 -10.99
N ARG A 235 -4.68 -10.08 -11.96
CA ARG A 235 -5.16 -8.91 -12.70
C ARG A 235 -5.79 -9.37 -14.02
N ILE A 236 -7.11 -9.24 -14.15
CA ILE A 236 -7.85 -9.48 -15.40
C ILE A 236 -8.04 -8.12 -16.08
N GLU A 237 -7.34 -7.89 -17.19
CA GLU A 237 -7.51 -6.67 -18.00
C GLU A 237 -8.29 -7.00 -19.26
N ALA A 238 -9.42 -6.32 -19.46
CA ALA A 238 -10.14 -6.32 -20.73
C ALA A 238 -9.53 -5.25 -21.64
N SER A 239 -8.74 -5.66 -22.62
CA SER A 239 -8.22 -4.76 -23.64
C SER A 239 -9.28 -4.57 -24.72
N ARG A 240 -9.90 -3.39 -24.82
CA ARG A 240 -10.73 -3.03 -25.98
C ARG A 240 -9.79 -2.75 -27.15
N GLY A 241 -9.85 -3.59 -28.19
CA GLY A 241 -8.98 -3.54 -29.35
C GLY A 241 -8.92 -2.15 -29.98
N THR A 242 -7.73 -1.54 -29.96
CA THR A 242 -7.36 -0.49 -30.90
C THR A 242 -6.74 -1.21 -32.11
N PRO A 243 -7.17 -0.93 -33.36
CA PRO A 243 -6.65 -1.63 -34.53
C PRO A 243 -5.14 -1.38 -34.69
N PRO A 244 -4.37 -2.36 -35.20
CA PRO A 244 -2.92 -2.24 -35.30
C PRO A 244 -2.55 -1.15 -36.32
N PRO A 245 -1.57 -0.27 -36.02
CA PRO A 245 -1.00 0.60 -37.04
C PRO A 245 -0.29 -0.25 -38.09
N SER A 246 -0.53 0.11 -39.35
CA SER A 246 0.06 -0.46 -40.54
C SER A 246 1.59 -0.56 -40.44
N ALA A 247 2.10 -1.70 -40.90
CA ALA A 247 3.50 -2.09 -40.81
C ALA A 247 4.45 -1.02 -41.38
N THR A 248 5.17 -0.34 -40.50
CA THR A 248 6.45 0.29 -40.84
C THR A 248 7.55 -0.35 -40.02
N ARG A 249 8.52 -0.87 -40.78
CA ARG A 249 9.64 -1.71 -40.37
C ARG A 249 10.63 -0.89 -39.53
N ALA A 250 10.52 -0.95 -38.21
CA ALA A 250 11.49 -0.33 -37.30
C ALA A 250 12.46 -1.38 -36.72
N ARG A 251 13.76 -1.06 -36.81
CA ARG A 251 14.92 -1.87 -36.38
C ARG A 251 14.91 -2.14 -34.86
N PRO A 252 15.50 -3.26 -34.39
CA PRO A 252 15.59 -3.56 -32.98
C PRO A 252 16.69 -2.74 -32.28
N ASP A 253 16.28 -1.86 -31.37
CA ASP A 253 17.16 -1.10 -30.49
C ASP A 253 17.41 -1.91 -29.19
N SER A 254 18.41 -2.79 -29.23
CA SER A 254 18.67 -3.80 -28.19
C SER A 254 19.61 -3.34 -27.07
N THR A 255 20.05 -2.07 -27.07
CA THR A 255 21.15 -1.62 -26.20
C THR A 255 20.71 -0.92 -24.91
N ARG A 256 19.43 -0.56 -24.74
CA ARG A 256 19.00 0.28 -23.60
C ARG A 256 18.50 -0.47 -22.36
N ARG A 257 18.17 -1.77 -22.47
CA ARG A 257 17.66 -2.57 -21.33
C ARG A 257 18.73 -3.11 -20.38
N LYS A 258 20.00 -3.15 -20.78
CA LYS A 258 21.10 -3.61 -19.89
C LYS A 258 21.55 -2.56 -18.86
N ALA A 259 21.17 -1.29 -19.04
CA ALA A 259 21.59 -0.22 -18.14
C ALA A 259 20.72 -0.11 -16.87
N LEU A 260 19.46 -0.54 -16.90
CA LEU A 260 18.54 -0.40 -15.76
C LEU A 260 18.71 -1.47 -14.68
N THR A 261 19.39 -2.58 -14.98
CA THR A 261 19.59 -3.69 -14.03
C THR A 261 20.85 -3.51 -13.17
N LYS A 262 21.68 -2.49 -13.43
CA LYS A 262 22.97 -2.28 -12.75
C LYS A 262 22.93 -1.29 -11.58
N THR A 263 21.79 -0.65 -11.32
CA THR A 263 21.65 0.41 -10.29
C THR A 263 20.88 -0.03 -9.03
N LEU A 264 20.55 -1.32 -8.86
CA LEU A 264 19.86 -1.84 -7.66
C LEU A 264 20.70 -2.83 -6.83
N THR A 265 21.99 -2.97 -7.12
CA THR A 265 22.91 -3.87 -6.37
C THR A 265 23.68 -3.17 -5.24
N SER A 266 23.21 -2.03 -4.73
CA SER A 266 23.81 -1.34 -3.59
C SER A 266 22.91 -1.39 -2.37
N GLU A 267 22.67 -2.59 -1.86
CA GLU A 267 22.38 -2.94 -0.46
C GLU A 267 22.17 -4.46 -0.47
N GLY A 268 22.64 -5.17 0.56
CA GLY A 268 22.86 -6.62 0.56
C GLY A 268 21.61 -7.52 0.50
N ALA A 269 20.56 -7.11 -0.19
CA ALA A 269 19.43 -7.95 -0.55
C ALA A 269 19.87 -8.96 -1.61
N LEU A 270 19.70 -10.25 -1.31
CA LEU A 270 19.84 -11.30 -2.31
C LEU A 270 18.90 -10.98 -3.50
N PRO A 271 19.36 -11.13 -4.75
CA PRO A 271 18.53 -10.84 -5.91
C PRO A 271 17.29 -11.75 -5.88
N LEU A 272 16.11 -11.17 -5.70
CA LEU A 272 14.85 -11.90 -5.79
C LEU A 272 14.66 -12.39 -7.22
N ALA A 273 14.53 -13.69 -7.41
CA ALA A 273 14.17 -14.24 -8.70
C ALA A 273 12.72 -13.82 -9.01
N ARG A 274 12.48 -13.18 -10.15
CA ARG A 274 11.13 -12.81 -10.58
C ARG A 274 10.60 -13.83 -11.58
N ILE A 275 9.48 -14.46 -11.26
CA ILE A 275 8.79 -15.40 -12.15
C ILE A 275 7.53 -14.70 -12.67
N VAL A 276 7.43 -14.56 -13.99
CA VAL A 276 6.26 -14.00 -14.66
C VAL A 276 5.63 -15.10 -15.51
N VAL A 277 4.34 -15.35 -15.30
CA VAL A 277 3.54 -16.26 -16.13
C VAL A 277 2.47 -15.42 -16.82
N GLU A 278 2.59 -15.27 -18.13
CA GLU A 278 1.65 -14.54 -18.96
C GLU A 278 0.89 -15.52 -19.87
N ARG A 279 -0.43 -15.43 -19.88
CA ARG A 279 -1.30 -16.16 -20.82
C ARG A 279 -2.21 -15.18 -21.54
N ARG A 280 -2.35 -15.39 -22.85
CA ARG A 280 -3.26 -14.61 -23.70
C ARG A 280 -4.28 -15.54 -24.34
N GLY A 281 -5.55 -15.19 -24.24
CA GLY A 281 -6.66 -15.89 -24.89
C GLY A 281 -7.56 -14.92 -25.65
N SER A 282 -8.20 -15.38 -26.73
CA SER A 282 -9.05 -14.56 -27.59
C SER A 282 -10.54 -14.95 -27.54
N THR A 283 -10.96 -15.68 -26.51
CA THR A 283 -12.34 -16.19 -26.42
C THR A 283 -13.05 -15.60 -25.20
N PRO A 284 -14.31 -15.16 -25.36
CA PRO A 284 -15.08 -14.52 -24.28
C PRO A 284 -15.69 -15.52 -23.28
N ASP A 285 -15.47 -16.82 -23.47
CA ASP A 285 -16.12 -17.84 -22.68
C ASP A 285 -15.45 -18.00 -21.29
N LYS A 286 -16.28 -18.00 -20.24
CA LYS A 286 -15.86 -18.11 -18.83
C LYS A 286 -15.16 -19.44 -18.50
N LYS A 287 -15.50 -20.52 -19.19
CA LYS A 287 -14.89 -21.85 -19.03
C LYS A 287 -13.46 -21.86 -19.58
N THR A 288 -13.21 -21.23 -20.73
CA THR A 288 -11.88 -21.08 -21.32
C THR A 288 -10.99 -20.13 -20.52
N ALA A 289 -11.54 -19.01 -20.02
CA ALA A 289 -10.83 -18.13 -19.08
C ALA A 289 -10.37 -18.86 -17.81
N ARG A 290 -11.24 -19.70 -17.24
CA ARG A 290 -10.91 -20.54 -16.08
C ARG A 290 -9.85 -21.59 -16.41
N ALA A 291 -9.93 -22.22 -17.58
CA ALA A 291 -8.92 -23.17 -18.02
C ALA A 291 -7.54 -22.51 -18.16
N LEU A 292 -7.47 -21.32 -18.77
CA LEU A 292 -6.23 -20.55 -18.91
C LEU A 292 -5.64 -20.14 -17.55
N LEU A 293 -6.48 -19.77 -16.58
CA LEU A 293 -6.02 -19.46 -15.23
C LEU A 293 -5.47 -20.71 -14.52
N VAL A 294 -6.14 -21.86 -14.64
CA VAL A 294 -5.67 -23.13 -14.06
C VAL A 294 -4.33 -23.54 -14.67
N GLU A 295 -4.16 -23.40 -15.99
CA GLU A 295 -2.89 -23.66 -16.66
C GLU A 295 -1.78 -22.69 -16.21
N ALA A 296 -2.10 -21.39 -16.09
CA ALA A 296 -1.15 -20.38 -15.63
C ALA A 296 -0.72 -20.64 -14.17
N MET A 297 -1.65 -21.06 -13.31
CA MET A 297 -1.34 -21.46 -11.93
C MET A 297 -0.47 -22.71 -11.86
N ARG A 298 -0.78 -23.74 -12.65
CA ARG A 298 0.03 -24.97 -12.71
C ARG A 298 1.46 -24.68 -13.19
N GLU A 299 1.63 -23.81 -14.19
CA GLU A 299 2.96 -23.37 -14.62
C GLU A 299 3.69 -22.58 -13.51
N ALA A 300 2.97 -21.72 -12.80
CA ALA A 300 3.52 -20.96 -11.69
C ALA A 300 4.00 -21.88 -10.55
N GLU A 301 3.23 -22.89 -10.18
CA GLU A 301 3.59 -23.92 -9.19
C GLU A 301 4.85 -24.68 -9.62
N GLN A 302 4.90 -25.16 -10.87
CA GLN A 302 6.09 -25.86 -11.39
C GLN A 302 7.35 -24.98 -11.36
N LYS A 303 7.21 -23.69 -11.68
CA LYS A 303 8.32 -22.74 -11.63
C LYS A 303 8.72 -22.38 -10.20
N LEU A 304 7.77 -22.37 -9.27
CA LEU A 304 8.01 -22.16 -7.84
C LEU A 304 8.79 -23.35 -7.25
N ASP A 305 8.39 -24.58 -7.56
CA ASP A 305 9.05 -25.81 -7.10
C ASP A 305 10.48 -25.93 -7.63
N ALA A 306 10.72 -25.47 -8.87
CA ALA A 306 12.04 -25.52 -9.49
C ALA A 306 13.02 -24.45 -8.95
N ALA A 307 12.52 -23.41 -8.30
CA ALA A 307 13.31 -22.25 -7.95
C ALA A 307 13.90 -22.37 -6.53
N LYS A 308 15.21 -22.16 -6.44
CA LYS A 308 15.97 -22.22 -5.18
C LYS A 308 16.16 -20.81 -4.63
N GLY A 309 15.26 -20.37 -3.76
CA GLY A 309 15.38 -19.11 -3.04
C GLY A 309 14.11 -18.27 -3.02
N PRO A 310 14.16 -17.07 -2.43
CA PRO A 310 13.02 -16.16 -2.36
C PRO A 310 12.66 -15.63 -3.76
N ILE A 311 11.38 -15.73 -4.12
CA ILE A 311 10.86 -15.46 -5.46
C ILE A 311 9.71 -14.46 -5.37
N LEU A 312 9.65 -13.55 -6.34
CA LEU A 312 8.47 -12.73 -6.61
C LEU A 312 7.72 -13.33 -7.80
N LEU A 313 6.54 -13.88 -7.57
CA LEU A 313 5.69 -14.49 -8.60
C LEU A 313 4.59 -13.50 -9.05
N SER A 314 4.41 -13.35 -10.36
CA SER A 314 3.31 -12.59 -10.96
C SER A 314 2.65 -13.43 -12.05
N VAL A 315 1.34 -13.63 -11.95
CA VAL A 315 0.54 -14.39 -12.93
C VAL A 315 -0.47 -13.43 -13.55
N SER A 316 -0.36 -13.21 -14.87
CA SER A 316 -1.24 -12.32 -15.62
C SER A 316 -1.94 -13.07 -16.74
N VAL A 317 -3.28 -13.05 -16.73
CA VAL A 317 -4.11 -13.62 -17.80
C VAL A 317 -4.80 -12.48 -18.53
N MET A 318 -4.45 -12.28 -19.79
CA MET A 318 -5.08 -11.27 -20.65
C MET A 318 -6.07 -11.94 -21.59
N LEU A 319 -7.30 -11.43 -21.61
CA LEU A 319 -8.37 -11.93 -22.46
C LEU A 319 -8.77 -10.82 -23.43
N ASP A 320 -8.68 -11.12 -24.72
CA ASP A 320 -9.19 -10.26 -25.76
C ASP A 320 -10.70 -10.53 -25.93
N VAL A 321 -11.51 -9.61 -25.42
CA VAL A 321 -12.96 -9.67 -25.57
C VAL A 321 -13.31 -8.98 -26.88
N SER A 322 -13.19 -9.73 -27.97
CA SER A 322 -13.73 -9.28 -29.26
C SER A 322 -15.26 -9.31 -29.18
N ASP A 323 -15.89 -8.13 -29.19
CA ASP A 323 -17.34 -7.96 -29.36
C ASP A 323 -17.75 -8.55 -30.72
N LYS A 324 -18.11 -9.84 -30.73
CA LYS A 324 -18.77 -10.44 -31.88
C LYS A 324 -20.26 -10.10 -31.81
N GLY A 325 -20.60 -8.91 -32.34
CA GLY A 325 -21.92 -8.56 -32.86
C GLY A 325 -23.06 -8.46 -31.84
N ALA A 326 -23.34 -7.22 -31.41
CA ALA A 326 -24.71 -6.78 -31.16
C ALA A 326 -25.37 -6.38 -32.48
#